data_AF-A0A4R2YRA4-F1
#
_entry.id   AF-A0A4R2YRA4-F1
#
_cell.length_a   1.000
_cell.length_b   1.000
_cell.length_c   1.000
_cell.angle_alpha   90.00
_cell.angle_beta   90.00
_cell.angle_gamma   90.00
#
_symmetry.space_group_name_H-M   'P 1'
#
loop_
_entity.id
_entity.type
_entity.pdbx_description
1 polymer ?
#
loop_
_entity_poly.entity_id
_entity_poly.type
_entity_poly.pdbx_seq_one_letter_code
_entity_poly.pdbx_strand_id
1 'polypeptide(L)' 'MNNRKPRRPHGRWTYYIMYQDILWPCPVRWEWENGYGGWLPFYYSPTLEFVAGDPDKATKVAGNKARTLRKPVRIHAYEY' A
#
# COMPACT_ATOMS: atom_id res chain seq x y z
N MET A 1 27.46 17.07 -1.41
CA MET A 1 26.12 16.42 -1.39
C MET A 1 25.79 16.04 0.03
N ASN A 2 24.57 16.33 0.50
CA ASN A 2 24.17 16.08 1.88
C ASN A 2 24.04 14.56 2.08
N ASN A 3 25.05 13.93 2.70
CA ASN A 3 25.25 12.47 2.75
C ASN A 3 24.34 11.77 3.79
N ARG A 4 23.16 12.33 4.05
CA ARG A 4 22.26 11.86 5.11
C ARG A 4 21.24 10.91 4.51
N LYS A 5 21.07 9.76 5.17
CA LYS A 5 20.02 8.79 4.89
C LYS A 5 18.66 9.52 4.75
N PRO A 6 17.97 9.39 3.60
CA PRO A 6 16.69 10.04 3.39
C PRO A 6 15.66 9.54 4.41
N ARG A 7 14.61 10.34 4.65
CA ARG A 7 13.57 9.96 5.61
C ARG A 7 12.83 8.71 5.15
N ARG A 8 12.47 7.85 6.09
CA ARG A 8 11.66 6.66 5.85
C ARG A 8 10.28 7.07 5.30
N PRO A 9 9.73 6.35 4.30
CA PRO A 9 8.35 6.57 3.89
C PRO A 9 7.38 6.43 5.07
N HIS A 10 6.52 7.43 5.25
CA HIS A 10 5.56 7.50 6.36
C HIS A 10 4.16 7.05 5.92
N GLY A 11 3.37 6.59 6.89
CA GLY A 11 1.98 6.14 6.70
C GLY A 11 1.87 4.63 6.50
N ARG A 12 0.64 4.18 6.21
CA ARG A 12 0.37 2.78 5.87
C ARG A 12 0.59 2.59 4.37
N TRP A 13 1.30 1.53 4.01
CA TRP A 13 1.60 1.17 2.63
C TRP A 13 1.20 -0.29 2.41
N THR A 14 0.78 -0.60 1.18
CA THR A 14 0.37 -1.93 0.76
C THR A 14 1.03 -2.24 -0.58
N TYR A 15 1.61 -3.42 -0.68
CA TYR A 15 2.13 -3.98 -1.91
C TYR A 15 1.09 -4.98 -2.42
N TYR A 16 0.63 -4.81 -3.66
CA TYR A 16 -0.36 -5.70 -4.23
C TYR A 16 0.32 -6.70 -5.15
N ILE A 17 0.00 -7.98 -4.98
CA ILE A 17 0.46 -9.04 -5.89
C ILE A 17 -0.71 -9.88 -6.35
N MET A 18 -0.59 -10.41 -7.56
CA MET A 18 -1.51 -11.40 -8.09
C MET A 18 -1.07 -12.79 -7.63
N TYR A 19 -1.94 -13.53 -6.96
CA TYR A 19 -1.69 -14.92 -6.57
C TYR A 19 -3.00 -15.71 -6.64
N GLN A 20 -3.01 -16.78 -7.44
CA GLN A 20 -4.20 -17.60 -7.72
C GLN A 20 -5.41 -16.74 -8.16
N ASP A 21 -5.18 -15.83 -9.13
CA ASP A 21 -6.18 -14.92 -9.71
C ASP A 21 -6.84 -13.95 -8.70
N ILE A 22 -6.27 -13.83 -7.51
CA ILE A 22 -6.70 -12.90 -6.47
C ILE A 22 -5.64 -11.82 -6.32
N LEU A 23 -6.08 -10.57 -6.22
CA LEU A 23 -5.22 -9.45 -5.85
C LEU A 23 -5.05 -9.43 -4.32
N TRP A 24 -3.87 -9.80 -3.85
CA TRP A 24 -3.56 -9.86 -2.43
C TRP A 24 -2.98 -8.54 -1.93
N PRO A 25 -3.58 -7.94 -0.88
CA PRO A 25 -2.99 -6.80 -0.20
C PRO A 25 -1.94 -7.27 0.82
N CYS A 26 -0.67 -6.94 0.59
CA CYS A 26 0.42 -7.24 1.52
C CYS A 26 0.85 -5.95 2.24
N PRO A 27 0.60 -5.80 3.56
CA PRO A 27 1.07 -4.65 4.32
C PRO A 27 2.59 -4.52 4.26
N VAL A 28 3.07 -3.30 3.99
CA VAL A 28 4.49 -3.02 3.80
C VAL A 28 5.13 -2.50 5.07
N ARG A 29 6.32 -3.01 5.35
CA ARG A 29 7.30 -2.45 6.27
C ARG A 29 8.47 -1.88 5.49
N TRP A 30 8.85 -0.65 5.78
CA TRP A 30 9.99 -0.02 5.11
C TRP A 30 11.28 -0.27 5.90
N GLU A 31 12.27 -0.89 5.26
CA GLU A 31 13.59 -1.13 5.82
C GLU A 31 14.67 -0.52 4.90
N TRP A 32 15.79 -0.11 5.47
CA TRP A 32 16.85 0.57 4.72
C TRP A 32 17.89 -0.45 4.29
N GLU A 33 18.13 -0.53 2.99
CA GLU A 33 19.13 -1.42 2.43
C GLU A 33 20.35 -0.62 1.97
N ASN A 34 21.51 -0.87 2.60
CA ASN A 34 22.74 -0.14 2.30
C ASN A 34 23.24 -0.43 0.89
N GLY A 35 23.04 -1.66 0.38
CA GLY A 35 23.49 -2.06 -0.96
C GLY A 35 22.79 -1.30 -2.09
N TYR A 36 21.50 -0.96 -1.91
CA TYR A 36 20.73 -0.16 -2.87
C TYR A 36 20.70 1.33 -2.53
N GLY A 37 21.20 1.73 -1.34
CA GLY A 37 21.13 3.11 -0.87
C GLY A 37 19.70 3.64 -0.74
N GLY A 38 18.74 2.78 -0.42
CA GLY A 38 17.31 3.06 -0.53
C GLY A 38 16.46 2.42 0.56
N TRP A 39 15.24 2.94 0.70
CA TRP A 39 14.20 2.29 1.50
C TRP A 39 13.49 1.25 0.64
N LEU A 40 13.53 0.00 1.06
CA LEU A 40 12.85 -1.10 0.40
C LEU A 40 11.55 -1.49 1.15
N PRO A 41 10.47 -1.76 0.41
CA PRO A 41 9.25 -2.28 1.00
C PRO A 41 9.36 -3.79 1.22
N PHE A 42 9.33 -4.22 2.47
CA PHE A 42 9.24 -5.63 2.83
C PHE A 42 7.81 -6.01 3.16
N TYR A 43 7.37 -7.18 2.70
CA TYR A 43 6.02 -7.68 2.95
C TYR A 43 6.00 -9.21 3.05
N TYR A 44 4.97 -9.75 3.69
CA TYR A 44 4.68 -11.18 3.67
C TYR A 44 3.87 -11.51 2.41
N SER A 45 4.36 -12.45 1.61
CA SER A 45 3.64 -12.97 0.46
C SER A 45 2.48 -13.89 0.91
N PRO A 46 1.52 -14.21 0.02
CA PRO A 46 0.51 -15.25 0.23
C PRO A 46 1.11 -16.63 0.52
N THR A 47 2.36 -16.87 0.12
CA THR A 47 3.13 -18.09 0.43
C THR A 47 3.81 -18.04 1.80
N LEU A 48 3.57 -17.00 2.61
CA LEU A 48 4.15 -16.75 3.93
C LEU A 48 5.67 -16.48 3.92
N GLU A 49 6.22 -16.13 2.76
CA GLU A 49 7.61 -15.76 2.62
C GLU A 49 7.78 -14.25 2.84
N PHE A 50 8.94 -13.87 3.36
CA PHE A 50 9.29 -12.47 3.55
C PHE A 50 10.07 -11.96 2.35
N VAL A 51 9.50 -11.02 1.60
CA VAL A 51 10.00 -10.59 0.30
C VAL A 51 10.24 -9.09 0.27
N ALA A 52 11.36 -8.67 -0.34
CA ALA A 52 11.61 -7.28 -0.69
C ALA A 52 10.94 -6.96 -2.03
N GLY A 53 10.08 -5.93 -2.04
CA GLY A 53 9.38 -5.46 -3.23
C GLY A 53 10.09 -4.31 -3.93
N ASP A 54 9.54 -3.97 -5.09
CA ASP A 54 9.90 -2.77 -5.83
C ASP A 54 9.31 -1.52 -5.12
N PRO A 55 10.13 -0.54 -4.69
CA PRO A 55 9.65 0.68 -4.03
C PRO A 55 8.57 1.43 -4.81
N ASP A 56 8.62 1.41 -6.15
CA ASP A 56 7.71 2.15 -7.01
C ASP A 56 6.33 1.49 -7.14
N LYS A 57 6.21 0.21 -6.75
CA LYS A 57 4.95 -0.54 -6.77
C LYS A 57 4.22 -0.52 -5.42
N ALA A 58 4.88 -0.08 -4.35
CA ALA A 58 4.24 0.08 -3.06
C ALA A 58 3.22 1.23 -3.12
N THR A 59 1.97 0.96 -2.74
CA THR A 59 0.90 1.95 -2.78
C THR A 59 0.60 2.49 -1.38
N LYS A 60 0.54 3.82 -1.22
CA LYS A 60 0.18 4.45 0.06
C LYS A 60 -1.32 4.34 0.29
N VAL A 61 -1.71 3.81 1.45
CA VAL A 61 -3.12 3.76 1.85
C VAL A 61 -3.57 5.18 2.21
N ALA A 62 -4.54 5.70 1.46
CA ALA A 62 -5.16 6.97 1.78
C ALA A 62 -5.82 6.88 3.17
N GLY A 63 -5.47 7.80 4.09
CA GLY A 63 -6.17 7.90 5.37
C GLY A 63 -7.64 8.28 5.15
N ASN A 64 -8.51 7.95 6.11
CA ASN A 64 -9.92 8.35 6.11
C ASN A 64 -10.08 9.89 6.15
N LYS A 65 -9.87 10.56 5.02
CA LYS A 65 -10.39 11.90 4.73
C LYS A 65 -11.59 11.84 3.76
N ALA A 66 -12.09 10.64 3.46
CA ALA A 66 -13.22 10.39 2.58
C ALA A 66 -14.53 10.06 3.32
N ARG A 67 -14.68 10.49 4.59
CA ARG A 67 -15.95 10.40 5.33
C ARG A 67 -16.68 11.75 5.36
N THR A 68 -16.75 12.41 4.23
CA THR A 68 -17.68 13.51 3.98
C THR A 68 -18.06 13.44 2.50
N LEU A 69 -19.37 13.32 2.23
CA LEU A 69 -20.04 13.21 0.92
C LEU A 69 -20.26 11.80 0.34
N ARG A 70 -20.81 10.88 1.13
CA ARG A 70 -21.82 9.97 0.56
C ARG A 70 -23.16 10.69 0.63
N LYS A 71 -23.54 11.41 -0.42
CA LYS A 71 -24.94 11.86 -0.57
C LYS A 71 -25.80 10.59 -0.56
N PRO A 72 -26.88 10.52 0.23
CA PRO A 72 -27.77 9.36 0.21
C PRO A 72 -28.32 9.23 -1.21
N VAL A 73 -28.08 8.06 -1.83
CA VAL A 73 -28.73 7.69 -3.09
C VAL A 73 -30.22 7.61 -2.78
N ARG A 74 -31.01 8.58 -3.27
CA ARG A 74 -32.47 8.47 -3.28
C ARG A 74 -32.83 7.38 -4.29
N ILE A 75 -33.11 6.19 -3.78
CA ILE A 75 -33.72 5.13 -4.55
C ILE A 75 -35.17 5.57 -4.77
N HIS A 76 -35.50 6.05 -5.98
CA HIS A 76 -36.89 6.26 -6.35
C HIS A 76 -37.52 4.89 -6.56
N ALA A 77 -38.32 4.46 -5.60
CA ALA A 77 -39.24 3.35 -5.78
C ALA A 77 -40.30 3.79 -6.80
N TYR A 78 -40.27 3.18 -7.98
CA TYR A 78 -41.44 3.13 -8.85
C TYR A 78 -42.20 1.86 -8.45
N GLU A 79 -43.31 2.04 -7.74
CA GLU A 79 -44.32 1.01 -7.56
C GLU A 79 -45.16 0.87 -8.84
N TYR A 80 -45.67 -0.35 -9.04
CA TYR A 80 -46.46 -0.85 -10.18
C TYR A 80 -47.76 -0.08 -10.42
#